data_AF-A0A0D8XU37-F1
#
_entry.id   AF-A0A0D8XU37-F1
#
_cell.length_a   1.000
_cell.length_b   1.000
_cell.length_c   1.000
_cell.angle_alpha   90.00
_cell.angle_beta   90.00
_cell.angle_gamma   90.00
#
_symmetry.space_group_name_H-M   'P 1'
#
loop_
_entity.id
_entity.type
_entity.pdbx_description
1 polymer ?
#
loop_
_entity_poly.entity_id
_entity_poly.type
_entity_poly.pdbx_seq_one_letter_code
_entity_poly.pdbx_strand_id
1 'polypeptide(L)'
;MYDDYITIERMSRYHSLASVLFLCIFEVLILFGSFLLNVLFLCLLLQYSVFHIHLRIICLHITSAVTLLTGYSLIRSMIILHQFHDNSIVTQTSDSSCCFFDQVIPTCFCLLFITFPLILVIERGIATEKVRGYEDFHFPSGMMRFCLVFWIPVVVWLIGNSFSFPMPSSVLSCELQTIGERSPIQRSVWYLLAAFFNLIFSMMFRGLATKNQRHEVESITSERSRYTLSHRFQLRENSRTCSFLISLQGLICLTFLALYAIDFTVTEHLSHTDDVYVLLFRRVCFEKLYCLMSFIMLIE
;
A
#
# COMPACT_ATOMS: atom_id res chain seq x y z
N MET A 1 -7.44 -9.18 -51.02
CA MET A 1 -6.20 -9.43 -50.24
C MET A 1 -5.79 -8.25 -49.35
N TYR A 2 -6.30 -7.02 -49.57
CA TYR A 2 -6.06 -5.86 -48.69
C TYR A 2 -7.06 -5.80 -47.50
N ASP A 3 -8.27 -6.35 -47.67
CA ASP A 3 -9.29 -6.36 -46.60
C ASP A 3 -9.01 -7.36 -45.47
N ASP A 4 -8.42 -8.54 -45.77
CA ASP A 4 -8.14 -9.56 -44.74
C ASP A 4 -7.07 -9.13 -43.72
N TYR A 5 -6.16 -8.23 -44.12
CA TYR A 5 -5.13 -7.71 -43.21
C TYR A 5 -5.71 -6.74 -42.17
N ILE A 6 -6.71 -5.94 -42.58
CA ILE A 6 -7.40 -4.98 -41.71
C ILE A 6 -8.34 -5.71 -40.72
N THR A 7 -8.97 -6.81 -41.14
CA THR A 7 -9.78 -7.66 -40.25
C THR A 7 -8.92 -8.48 -39.28
N ILE A 8 -7.75 -8.97 -39.67
CA ILE A 8 -6.82 -9.67 -38.75
C ILE A 8 -6.23 -8.68 -37.72
N GLU A 9 -5.86 -7.47 -38.13
CA GLU A 9 -5.36 -6.43 -37.23
C GLU A 9 -6.46 -5.92 -36.27
N ARG A 10 -7.72 -5.81 -36.74
CA ARG A 10 -8.86 -5.56 -35.85
C ARG A 10 -9.14 -6.73 -34.92
N MET A 11 -9.11 -7.98 -35.39
CA MET A 11 -9.40 -9.15 -34.56
C MET A 11 -8.31 -9.39 -33.49
N SER A 12 -7.03 -9.12 -33.78
CA SER A 12 -5.96 -9.18 -32.76
C SER A 12 -6.12 -8.07 -31.71
N ARG A 13 -6.52 -6.85 -32.14
CA ARG A 13 -6.90 -5.76 -31.22
C ARG A 13 -8.14 -6.10 -30.40
N TYR A 14 -9.16 -6.75 -30.96
CA TYR A 14 -10.37 -7.15 -30.22
C TYR A 14 -10.11 -8.26 -29.19
N HIS A 15 -9.26 -9.24 -29.50
CA HIS A 15 -8.90 -10.30 -28.55
C HIS A 15 -8.02 -9.76 -27.40
N SER A 16 -7.11 -8.84 -27.72
CA SER A 16 -6.37 -8.04 -26.74
C SER A 16 -7.31 -7.20 -25.87
N LEU A 17 -8.25 -6.46 -26.47
CA LEU A 17 -9.14 -5.53 -25.78
C LEU A 17 -10.16 -6.23 -24.88
N ALA A 18 -10.69 -7.39 -25.29
CA ALA A 18 -11.52 -8.23 -24.42
C ALA A 18 -10.75 -8.74 -23.19
N SER A 19 -9.46 -9.09 -23.37
CA SER A 19 -8.58 -9.49 -22.27
C SER A 19 -8.27 -8.33 -21.33
N VAL A 20 -7.99 -7.13 -21.87
CA VAL A 20 -7.80 -5.89 -21.08
C VAL A 20 -9.05 -5.57 -20.28
N LEU A 21 -10.23 -5.63 -20.91
CA LEU A 21 -11.51 -5.32 -20.29
C LEU A 21 -11.82 -6.30 -19.15
N PHE A 22 -11.61 -7.60 -19.39
CA PHE A 22 -11.77 -8.63 -18.37
C PHE A 22 -10.90 -8.35 -17.14
N LEU A 23 -9.63 -8.00 -17.35
CA LEU A 23 -8.71 -7.63 -16.28
C LEU A 23 -9.21 -6.37 -15.55
N CYS A 24 -9.56 -5.30 -16.24
CA CYS A 24 -10.10 -4.09 -15.60
C CYS A 24 -11.32 -4.38 -14.70
N ILE A 25 -12.23 -5.24 -15.16
CA ILE A 25 -13.41 -5.64 -14.37
C ILE A 25 -12.97 -6.44 -13.14
N PHE A 26 -12.04 -7.38 -13.31
CA PHE A 26 -11.52 -8.19 -12.22
C PHE A 26 -10.76 -7.36 -11.17
N GLU A 27 -9.94 -6.40 -11.62
CA GLU A 27 -9.28 -5.40 -10.79
C GLU A 27 -10.25 -4.61 -9.94
N VAL A 28 -11.32 -4.10 -10.56
CA VAL A 28 -12.38 -3.37 -9.85
C VAL A 28 -13.03 -4.25 -8.78
N LEU A 29 -13.34 -5.52 -9.08
CA LEU A 29 -13.94 -6.45 -8.11
C LEU A 29 -13.02 -6.70 -6.91
N ILE A 30 -11.73 -6.91 -7.16
CA ILE A 30 -10.73 -7.11 -6.10
C ILE A 30 -10.59 -5.83 -5.25
N LEU A 31 -10.44 -4.67 -5.89
CA LEU A 31 -10.29 -3.39 -5.19
C LEU A 31 -11.53 -3.06 -4.37
N PHE A 32 -12.72 -3.37 -4.88
CA PHE A 32 -13.97 -3.19 -4.15
C PHE A 32 -14.04 -4.11 -2.92
N GLY A 33 -13.71 -5.39 -3.08
CA GLY A 33 -13.62 -6.33 -1.95
C GLY A 33 -12.61 -5.88 -0.90
N SER A 34 -11.40 -5.51 -1.33
CA SER A 34 -10.35 -4.93 -0.50
C SER A 34 -10.82 -3.68 0.26
N PHE A 35 -11.52 -2.77 -0.43
CA PHE A 35 -12.04 -1.54 0.17
C PHE A 35 -13.05 -1.86 1.28
N LEU A 36 -14.03 -2.74 1.01
CA LEU A 36 -15.01 -3.17 2.01
C LEU A 36 -14.35 -3.82 3.23
N LEU A 37 -13.37 -4.68 3.01
CA LEU A 37 -12.60 -5.34 4.07
C LEU A 37 -11.83 -4.34 4.93
N ASN A 38 -11.16 -3.36 4.32
CA ASN A 38 -10.44 -2.32 5.05
C ASN A 38 -11.39 -1.40 5.84
N VAL A 39 -12.54 -1.04 5.27
CA VAL A 39 -13.59 -0.28 5.97
C VAL A 39 -14.15 -1.07 7.14
N LEU A 40 -14.42 -2.37 6.97
CA LEU A 40 -14.86 -3.24 8.05
C LEU A 40 -13.83 -3.29 9.17
N PHE A 41 -12.54 -3.49 8.84
CA PHE A 41 -11.46 -3.49 9.84
C PHE A 41 -11.34 -2.15 10.56
N LEU A 42 -11.49 -1.02 9.85
CA LEU A 42 -11.53 0.31 10.46
C LEU A 42 -12.70 0.46 11.44
N CYS A 43 -13.90 -0.03 11.08
CA CYS A 43 -15.06 -0.06 11.96
C CYS A 43 -14.80 -0.92 13.20
N LEU A 44 -14.16 -2.09 13.05
CA LEU A 44 -13.79 -2.95 14.17
C LEU A 44 -12.78 -2.24 15.11
N LEU A 45 -11.77 -1.57 14.55
CA LEU A 45 -10.81 -0.78 15.33
C LEU A 45 -11.48 0.41 16.04
N LEU A 46 -12.54 0.99 15.49
CA LEU A 46 -13.30 2.07 16.13
C LEU A 46 -14.23 1.55 17.24
N GLN A 47 -14.83 0.39 17.05
CA GLN A 47 -15.83 -0.16 17.96
C GLN A 47 -15.24 -0.98 19.11
N TYR A 48 -14.16 -1.73 18.86
CA TYR A 48 -13.56 -2.64 19.83
C TYR A 48 -12.19 -2.16 20.33
N SER A 49 -11.94 -2.28 21.63
CA SER A 49 -10.66 -1.98 22.27
C SER A 49 -9.76 -3.23 22.32
N VAL A 50 -9.51 -3.85 21.16
CA VAL A 50 -8.70 -5.07 21.07
C VAL A 50 -7.22 -4.78 21.35
N PHE A 51 -6.76 -3.58 21.01
CA PHE A 51 -5.37 -3.14 21.17
C PHE A 51 -5.23 -2.07 22.26
N HIS A 52 -4.06 -2.01 22.88
CA HIS A 52 -3.63 -0.85 23.67
C HIS A 52 -3.84 0.45 22.88
N ILE A 53 -4.21 1.53 23.59
CA ILE A 53 -4.70 2.76 22.95
C ILE A 53 -3.69 3.40 21.97
N HIS A 54 -2.38 3.31 22.25
CA HIS A 54 -1.33 3.85 21.38
C HIS A 54 -1.23 3.05 20.07
N LEU A 55 -1.14 1.72 20.18
CA LEU A 55 -1.15 0.79 19.06
C LEU A 55 -2.43 0.95 18.21
N ARG A 56 -3.58 1.05 18.86
CA ARG A 56 -4.88 1.26 18.22
C ARG A 56 -4.90 2.53 17.37
N ILE A 57 -4.40 3.65 17.91
CA ILE A 57 -4.32 4.93 17.18
C ILE A 57 -3.43 4.77 15.93
N ILE A 58 -2.25 4.17 16.08
CA ILE A 58 -1.31 3.98 14.96
C ILE A 58 -1.92 3.05 13.91
N CYS A 59 -2.50 1.91 14.31
CA CYS A 59 -3.19 0.99 13.40
C CYS A 59 -4.35 1.67 12.67
N LEU A 60 -5.14 2.51 13.37
CA LEU A 60 -6.22 3.27 12.75
C LEU A 60 -5.71 4.17 11.62
N HIS A 61 -4.58 4.85 11.83
CA HIS A 61 -3.97 5.68 10.77
C HIS A 61 -3.40 4.86 9.61
N ILE A 62 -2.74 3.72 9.89
CA ILE A 62 -2.25 2.80 8.84
C ILE A 62 -3.42 2.28 8.02
N THR A 63 -4.46 1.74 8.66
CA THR A 63 -5.67 1.24 7.99
C THR A 63 -6.37 2.35 7.21
N SER A 64 -6.45 3.56 7.75
CA SER A 64 -7.02 4.71 7.02
C SER A 64 -6.21 5.06 5.77
N ALA A 65 -4.87 5.02 5.85
CA ALA A 65 -4.00 5.25 4.69
C ALA A 65 -4.18 4.16 3.62
N VAL A 66 -4.26 2.89 4.02
CA VAL A 66 -4.57 1.77 3.13
C VAL A 66 -5.94 1.95 2.49
N THR A 67 -6.97 2.31 3.28
CA THR A 67 -8.35 2.52 2.79
C THR A 67 -8.44 3.66 1.79
N LEU A 68 -7.73 4.76 2.02
CA LEU A 68 -7.70 5.89 1.09
C LEU A 68 -6.95 5.56 -0.19
N LEU A 69 -5.83 4.82 -0.10
CA LEU A 69 -5.10 4.36 -1.27
C LEU A 69 -5.94 3.36 -2.10
N THR A 70 -6.65 2.44 -1.46
CA THR A 70 -7.54 1.49 -2.17
C THR A 70 -8.72 2.21 -2.81
N GLY A 71 -9.29 3.23 -2.15
CA GLY A 71 -10.30 4.11 -2.74
C GLY A 71 -9.78 4.89 -3.95
N TYR A 72 -8.57 5.45 -3.86
CA TYR A 72 -7.89 6.12 -5.00
C TYR A 72 -7.71 5.16 -6.17
N SER A 73 -7.19 3.94 -5.92
CA SER A 73 -7.02 2.90 -6.94
C SER A 73 -8.36 2.50 -7.55
N LEU A 74 -9.42 2.34 -6.75
CA LEU A 74 -10.76 1.99 -7.24
C LEU A 74 -11.29 3.07 -8.19
N ILE A 75 -11.19 4.34 -7.82
CA ILE A 75 -11.63 5.47 -8.67
C ILE A 75 -10.84 5.47 -9.99
N ARG A 76 -9.52 5.29 -9.92
CA ARG A 76 -8.65 5.18 -11.10
C ARG A 76 -9.11 4.06 -12.03
N SER A 77 -9.32 2.84 -11.52
CA SER A 77 -9.71 1.68 -12.32
C SER A 77 -11.12 1.84 -12.90
N MET A 78 -12.04 2.51 -12.20
CA MET A 78 -13.37 2.85 -12.73
C MET A 78 -13.30 3.87 -13.88
N ILE A 79 -12.47 4.91 -13.76
CA ILE A 79 -12.27 5.91 -14.82
C ILE A 79 -11.71 5.24 -16.07
N ILE A 80 -10.73 4.36 -15.88
CA ILE A 80 -10.15 3.55 -16.96
C ILE A 80 -11.24 2.72 -17.65
N LEU A 81 -12.07 2.00 -16.89
CA LEU A 81 -13.15 1.18 -17.43
C LEU A 81 -14.15 2.02 -18.24
N HIS A 82 -14.50 3.21 -17.74
CA HIS A 82 -15.37 4.14 -18.44
C HIS A 82 -14.75 4.65 -19.75
N GLN A 83 -13.45 4.98 -19.75
CA GLN A 83 -12.71 5.40 -20.95
C GLN A 83 -12.63 4.29 -22.02
N PHE A 84 -12.57 3.01 -21.59
CA PHE A 84 -12.65 1.87 -22.51
C PHE A 84 -14.04 1.72 -23.14
N HIS A 85 -15.11 1.99 -22.39
CA HIS A 85 -16.48 1.91 -22.89
C HIS A 85 -16.78 3.00 -23.94
N ASP A 86 -16.30 4.22 -23.72
CA ASP A 86 -16.62 5.37 -24.58
C ASP A 86 -15.76 5.46 -25.86
N ASN A 87 -14.91 4.46 -26.13
CA ASN A 87 -14.04 4.39 -27.32
C ASN A 87 -13.20 5.66 -27.56
N SER A 88 -12.87 6.42 -26.50
CA SER A 88 -11.92 7.54 -26.58
C SER A 88 -10.49 6.98 -26.65
N ILE A 89 -10.21 6.21 -27.71
CA ILE A 89 -8.90 5.63 -27.96
C ILE A 89 -7.99 6.78 -28.39
N VAL A 90 -7.23 7.28 -27.42
CA VAL A 90 -5.89 7.85 -27.55
C VAL A 90 -5.72 8.82 -28.73
N THR A 91 -6.12 10.07 -28.54
CA THR A 91 -5.50 11.18 -29.27
C THR A 91 -4.21 11.54 -28.54
N GLN A 92 -3.04 11.22 -29.14
CA GLN A 92 -1.69 11.48 -28.62
C GLN A 92 -1.33 12.97 -28.41
N THR A 93 -2.30 13.88 -28.52
CA THR A 93 -2.09 15.32 -28.47
C THR A 93 -2.77 15.91 -27.24
N SER A 94 -2.18 15.73 -26.06
CA SER A 94 -2.49 16.58 -24.93
C SER A 94 -1.23 16.79 -24.09
N ASP A 95 -0.84 18.05 -23.95
CA ASP A 95 0.30 18.50 -23.16
C ASP A 95 0.30 17.86 -21.76
N SER A 96 1.50 17.50 -21.30
CA SER A 96 1.84 16.76 -20.07
C SER A 96 1.39 17.40 -18.74
N SER A 97 0.67 18.53 -18.77
CA SER A 97 0.35 19.33 -17.60
C SER A 97 -0.87 18.84 -16.78
N CYS A 98 -1.55 17.76 -17.18
CA CYS A 98 -2.93 17.49 -16.70
C CYS A 98 -3.25 16.04 -16.31
N CYS A 99 -2.27 15.26 -15.84
CA CYS A 99 -2.48 13.87 -15.44
C CYS A 99 -2.70 13.74 -13.92
N PHE A 100 -3.96 13.75 -13.47
CA PHE A 100 -4.31 13.60 -12.04
C PHE A 100 -3.96 12.20 -11.48
N PHE A 101 -3.95 11.17 -12.33
CA PHE A 101 -3.67 9.77 -11.97
C PHE A 101 -2.34 9.25 -12.54
N ASP A 102 -1.28 10.06 -12.50
CA ASP A 102 0.03 9.72 -13.08
C ASP A 102 0.68 8.48 -12.44
N GLN A 103 0.52 8.30 -11.13
CA GLN A 103 1.19 7.27 -10.34
C GLN A 103 0.21 6.28 -9.74
N VAL A 104 0.56 5.00 -9.82
CA VAL A 104 -0.29 3.92 -9.29
C VAL A 104 -0.38 4.01 -7.76
N ILE A 105 0.73 4.32 -7.10
CA ILE A 105 0.74 4.72 -5.69
C ILE A 105 1.38 6.11 -5.64
N PRO A 106 0.63 7.15 -5.26
CA PRO A 106 1.20 8.49 -5.12
C PRO A 106 2.32 8.51 -4.08
N THR A 107 3.40 9.24 -4.37
CA THR A 107 4.57 9.36 -3.48
C THR A 107 4.22 9.73 -2.02
N CYS A 108 3.19 10.54 -1.80
CA CYS A 108 2.74 10.94 -0.47
C CYS A 108 2.25 9.75 0.38
N PHE A 109 1.63 8.74 -0.25
CA PHE A 109 1.25 7.50 0.43
C PHE A 109 2.47 6.63 0.74
N CYS A 110 3.47 6.58 -0.14
CA CYS A 110 4.73 5.88 0.14
C CYS A 110 5.41 6.44 1.40
N LEU A 111 5.36 7.76 1.62
CA LEU A 111 5.84 8.37 2.86
C LEU A 111 5.07 7.86 4.09
N LEU A 112 3.73 7.77 4.02
CA LEU A 112 2.92 7.22 5.12
C LEU A 112 3.29 5.75 5.45
N PHE A 113 3.55 4.94 4.42
CA PHE A 113 3.99 3.54 4.57
C PHE A 113 5.43 3.39 5.08
N ILE A 114 6.19 4.48 5.17
CA ILE A 114 7.49 4.52 5.84
C ILE A 114 7.32 5.07 7.26
N THR A 115 6.58 6.17 7.41
CA THR A 115 6.48 6.88 8.70
C THR A 115 5.64 6.13 9.72
N PHE A 116 4.47 5.60 9.38
CA PHE A 116 3.63 4.93 10.39
C PHE A 116 4.27 3.65 10.94
N PRO A 117 4.89 2.78 10.12
CA PRO A 117 5.62 1.65 10.66
C PRO A 117 6.84 2.05 11.49
N LEU A 118 7.53 3.14 11.15
CA LEU A 118 8.59 3.67 12.02
C LEU A 118 8.05 4.06 13.40
N ILE A 119 6.93 4.80 13.44
CA ILE A 119 6.27 5.18 14.69
C ILE A 119 5.87 3.94 15.48
N LEU A 120 5.37 2.91 14.79
CA LEU A 120 5.00 1.64 15.38
C LEU A 120 6.19 0.89 15.98
N VAL A 121 7.33 0.85 15.29
CA VAL A 121 8.58 0.26 15.83
C VAL A 121 9.04 1.00 17.07
N ILE A 122 9.01 2.34 17.06
CA ILE A 122 9.40 3.16 18.21
C ILE A 122 8.47 2.88 19.39
N GLU A 123 7.17 2.88 19.14
CA GLU A 123 6.14 2.68 20.15
C GLU A 123 6.24 1.27 20.78
N ARG A 124 6.41 0.23 19.96
CA ARG A 124 6.69 -1.14 20.45
C ARG A 124 8.03 -1.23 21.18
N GLY A 125 9.05 -0.51 20.74
CA GLY A 125 10.34 -0.42 21.43
C GLY A 125 10.20 0.15 22.84
N ILE A 126 9.45 1.25 22.98
CA ILE A 126 9.13 1.84 24.29
C ILE A 126 8.34 0.87 25.16
N ALA A 127 7.35 0.18 24.60
CA ALA A 127 6.56 -0.82 25.32
C ALA A 127 7.41 -2.00 25.81
N THR A 128 8.41 -2.42 25.03
CA THR A 128 9.37 -3.46 25.41
C THR A 128 10.35 -3.01 26.49
N GLU A 129 10.83 -1.76 26.47
CA GLU A 129 11.84 -1.28 27.43
C GLU A 129 11.24 -0.77 28.74
N LYS A 130 10.07 -0.14 28.69
CA LYS A 130 9.42 0.51 29.84
C LYS A 130 8.12 -0.18 30.25
N VAL A 131 8.13 -1.52 30.30
CA VAL A 131 6.94 -2.36 30.56
C VAL A 131 6.10 -1.85 31.74
N ARG A 132 6.73 -1.52 32.89
CA ARG A 132 6.04 -1.08 34.11
C ARG A 132 5.43 0.32 34.07
N GLY A 133 6.01 1.24 33.29
CA GLY A 133 5.56 2.64 33.21
C GLY A 133 4.81 2.96 31.92
N TYR A 134 4.71 1.98 31.01
CA TYR A 134 4.02 2.15 29.74
C TYR A 134 2.51 2.28 29.91
N GLU A 135 1.91 1.53 30.86
CA GLU A 135 0.48 1.66 31.17
C GLU A 135 0.14 3.04 31.77
N ASP A 136 1.03 3.57 32.62
CA ASP A 136 0.86 4.89 33.23
C ASP A 136 1.13 6.04 32.24
N PHE A 137 1.77 5.75 31.09
CA PHE A 137 2.09 6.74 30.05
C PHE A 137 0.88 7.02 29.16
N HIS A 138 -0.19 7.56 29.75
CA HIS A 138 -1.40 7.94 29.02
C HIS A 138 -1.21 9.26 28.25
N PHE A 139 -0.67 9.17 27.03
CA PHE A 139 -0.60 10.31 26.10
C PHE A 139 -1.31 10.06 24.75
N PRO A 140 -2.59 9.59 24.75
CA PRO A 140 -3.29 9.26 23.52
C PRO A 140 -3.58 10.49 22.65
N SER A 141 -3.92 11.64 23.26
CA SER A 141 -4.21 12.87 22.52
C SER A 141 -2.99 13.37 21.75
N GLY A 142 -1.81 13.29 22.35
CA GLY A 142 -0.60 13.72 21.67
C GLY A 142 -0.09 12.73 20.62
N MET A 143 -0.25 11.42 20.82
CA MET A 143 0.00 10.43 19.77
C MET A 143 -0.91 10.67 18.56
N MET A 144 -2.20 10.94 18.77
CA MET A 144 -3.13 11.28 17.70
C MET A 144 -2.71 12.55 16.95
N ARG A 145 -2.36 13.62 17.66
CA ARG A 145 -1.87 14.87 17.04
C ARG A 145 -0.58 14.66 16.26
N PHE A 146 0.34 13.87 16.81
CA PHE A 146 1.60 13.54 16.15
C PHE A 146 1.37 12.77 14.85
N CYS A 147 0.49 11.76 14.86
CA CYS A 147 0.10 11.03 13.65
C CYS A 147 -0.54 11.95 12.60
N LEU A 148 -1.37 12.92 12.99
CA LEU A 148 -2.00 13.88 12.07
C LEU A 148 -1.00 14.75 11.31
N VAL A 149 0.17 15.06 11.88
CA VAL A 149 1.22 15.85 11.19
C VAL A 149 1.70 15.13 9.93
N PHE A 150 1.81 13.80 9.96
CA PHE A 150 2.25 13.03 8.80
C PHE A 150 1.22 12.97 7.67
N TRP A 151 -0.03 13.36 7.92
CA TRP A 151 -1.06 13.47 6.88
C TRP A 151 -0.97 14.75 6.05
N ILE A 152 -0.23 15.77 6.51
CA ILE A 152 -0.12 17.07 5.84
C ILE A 152 0.32 16.91 4.37
N PRO A 153 1.36 16.12 4.02
CA PRO A 153 1.76 15.93 2.62
C PRO A 153 0.65 15.36 1.73
N VAL A 154 -0.19 14.46 2.27
CA VAL A 154 -1.31 13.88 1.52
C VAL A 154 -2.39 14.92 1.29
N VAL A 155 -2.72 15.72 2.30
CA VAL A 155 -3.70 16.80 2.18
C VAL A 155 -3.23 17.86 1.18
N VAL A 156 -1.96 18.27 1.25
CA VAL A 156 -1.36 19.23 0.31
C VAL A 156 -1.38 18.67 -1.12
N TRP A 157 -1.04 17.40 -1.31
CA TRP A 157 -1.10 16.74 -2.62
C TRP A 157 -2.53 16.69 -3.17
N LEU A 158 -3.52 16.32 -2.34
CA LEU A 158 -4.93 16.31 -2.73
C LEU A 158 -5.41 17.69 -3.18
N ILE A 159 -5.09 18.73 -2.39
CA ILE A 159 -5.49 20.11 -2.67
C ILE A 159 -4.81 20.62 -3.95
N GLY A 160 -3.50 20.42 -4.10
CA GLY A 160 -2.74 20.89 -5.26
C GLY A 160 -3.23 20.29 -6.58
N ASN A 161 -3.56 19.00 -6.59
CA ASN A 161 -4.11 18.35 -7.77
C ASN A 161 -5.59 18.72 -7.99
N SER A 162 -6.35 18.96 -6.92
CA SER A 162 -7.75 19.40 -7.04
C SER A 162 -7.88 20.80 -7.65
N PHE A 163 -6.88 21.67 -7.53
CA PHE A 163 -6.90 22.99 -8.18
C PHE A 163 -6.36 22.98 -9.62
N SER A 164 -5.78 21.87 -10.06
CA SER A 164 -5.25 21.71 -11.41
C SER A 164 -6.33 21.13 -12.34
N PHE A 165 -7.32 21.95 -12.70
CA PHE A 165 -8.48 21.59 -13.55
C PHE A 165 -8.35 21.93 -15.07
N PRO A 166 -7.25 21.68 -15.81
CA PRO A 166 -7.40 21.63 -17.26
C PRO A 166 -7.99 20.27 -17.67
N MET A 167 -8.59 20.20 -18.87
CA MET A 167 -9.31 19.03 -19.38
C MET A 167 -8.55 17.73 -19.09
N PRO A 168 -9.17 16.72 -18.44
CA PRO A 168 -8.48 15.51 -18.06
C PRO A 168 -8.07 14.74 -19.32
N SER A 169 -6.76 14.61 -19.53
CA SER A 169 -6.20 13.64 -20.46
C SER A 169 -6.59 12.22 -20.02
N SER A 170 -6.66 11.29 -20.98
CA SER A 170 -7.03 9.91 -20.62
C SER A 170 -6.00 9.33 -19.64
N VAL A 171 -6.47 8.62 -18.60
CA VAL A 171 -5.57 8.05 -17.56
C VAL A 171 -4.60 7.07 -18.20
N LEU A 172 -5.10 6.32 -19.19
CA LEU A 172 -4.31 5.38 -19.98
C LEU A 172 -3.20 6.10 -20.78
N SER A 173 -3.52 7.23 -21.43
CA SER A 173 -2.53 8.05 -22.16
C SER A 173 -1.44 8.58 -21.24
N CYS A 174 -1.81 9.04 -20.04
CA CYS A 174 -0.86 9.51 -19.03
C CYS A 174 0.09 8.39 -18.56
N GLU A 175 -0.45 7.18 -18.32
CA GLU A 175 0.36 6.02 -17.95
C GLU A 175 1.36 5.65 -19.05
N LEU A 176 0.88 5.57 -20.31
CA LEU A 176 1.69 5.26 -21.50
C LEU A 176 2.82 6.28 -21.68
N GLN A 177 2.49 7.57 -21.62
CA GLN A 177 3.48 8.64 -21.75
C GLN A 177 4.52 8.59 -20.63
N THR A 178 4.08 8.35 -19.39
CA THR A 178 5.00 8.23 -18.25
C THR A 178 5.96 7.06 -18.42
N ILE A 179 5.50 5.93 -19.01
CA ILE A 179 6.35 4.78 -19.35
C ILE A 179 7.39 5.16 -20.42
N GLY A 180 6.99 5.93 -21.43
CA GLY A 180 7.88 6.34 -22.53
C GLY A 180 8.90 7.42 -22.15
N GLU A 181 8.55 8.37 -21.29
CA GLU A 181 9.40 9.53 -20.99
C GLU A 181 10.34 9.33 -19.78
N ARG A 182 9.96 8.50 -18.80
CA ARG A 182 10.72 8.32 -17.56
C ARG A 182 11.40 6.97 -17.47
N SER A 183 12.67 6.98 -17.07
CA SER A 183 13.40 5.75 -16.75
C SER A 183 12.69 4.96 -15.62
N PRO A 184 12.79 3.61 -15.61
CA PRO A 184 12.14 2.78 -14.60
C PRO A 184 12.59 3.13 -13.18
N ILE A 185 13.86 3.49 -12.99
CA ILE A 185 14.38 3.93 -11.69
C ILE A 185 13.68 5.23 -11.23
N GLN A 186 13.50 6.21 -12.12
CA GLN A 186 12.82 7.46 -11.78
C GLN A 186 11.33 7.24 -11.44
N ARG A 187 10.68 6.25 -12.06
CA ARG A 187 9.29 5.91 -11.78
C ARG A 187 9.10 5.18 -10.45
N SER A 188 10.05 4.35 -10.06
CA SER A 188 9.85 3.35 -9.00
C SER A 188 10.75 3.54 -7.77
N VAL A 189 11.57 4.62 -7.72
CA VAL A 189 12.49 4.89 -6.61
C VAL A 189 11.80 4.90 -5.24
N TRP A 190 10.59 5.44 -5.17
CA TRP A 190 9.82 5.48 -3.93
C TRP A 190 9.34 4.11 -3.47
N TYR A 191 9.10 3.18 -4.39
CA TYR A 191 8.78 1.79 -4.06
C TYR A 191 10.00 1.09 -3.48
N LEU A 192 11.17 1.31 -4.06
CA LEU A 192 12.43 0.76 -3.53
C LEU A 192 12.73 1.31 -2.13
N LEU A 193 12.52 2.62 -1.91
CA LEU A 193 12.71 3.25 -0.61
C LEU A 193 11.74 2.69 0.44
N ALA A 194 10.46 2.57 0.08
CA ALA A 194 9.44 1.98 0.95
C ALA A 194 9.80 0.53 1.30
N ALA A 195 10.14 -0.29 0.30
CA ALA A 195 10.57 -1.67 0.51
C ALA A 195 11.78 -1.77 1.45
N PHE A 196 12.81 -0.95 1.23
CA PHE A 196 14.02 -0.94 2.05
C PHE A 196 13.73 -0.64 3.52
N PHE A 197 12.96 0.41 3.81
CA PHE A 197 12.60 0.74 5.19
C PHE A 197 11.69 -0.32 5.81
N ASN A 198 10.74 -0.86 5.05
CA ASN A 198 9.87 -1.95 5.52
C ASN A 198 10.67 -3.20 5.89
N LEU A 199 11.73 -3.51 5.14
CA LEU A 199 12.67 -4.58 5.48
C LEU A 199 13.41 -4.30 6.79
N ILE A 200 13.93 -3.08 6.99
CA ILE A 200 14.59 -2.66 8.24
C ILE A 200 13.62 -2.81 9.42
N PHE A 201 12.39 -2.32 9.28
CA PHE A 201 11.39 -2.38 10.35
C PHE A 201 11.01 -3.83 10.68
N SER A 202 10.89 -4.72 9.69
CA SER A 202 10.68 -6.15 9.92
C SER A 202 11.81 -6.77 10.75
N MET A 203 13.06 -6.42 10.46
CA MET A 203 14.23 -6.85 11.25
C MET A 203 14.20 -6.29 12.68
N MET A 204 13.80 -5.02 12.85
CA MET A 204 13.65 -4.40 14.17
C MET A 204 12.54 -5.08 14.99
N PHE A 205 11.37 -5.34 14.40
CA PHE A 205 10.29 -6.07 15.07
C PHE A 205 10.71 -7.49 15.47
N ARG A 206 11.52 -8.16 14.64
CA ARG A 206 12.12 -9.46 15.00
C ARG A 206 13.05 -9.34 16.21
N GLY A 207 13.87 -8.30 16.26
CA GLY A 207 14.69 -7.97 17.42
C GLY A 207 13.84 -7.76 18.68
N LEU A 208 12.76 -6.98 18.59
CA LEU A 208 11.85 -6.73 19.70
C LEU A 208 11.10 -7.99 20.15
N ALA A 209 10.61 -8.81 19.21
CA ALA A 209 9.94 -10.08 19.50
C ALA A 209 10.86 -11.03 20.27
N THR A 210 12.11 -11.21 19.81
CA THR A 210 13.09 -12.07 20.51
C THR A 210 13.48 -11.52 21.88
N LYS A 211 13.61 -10.19 22.03
CA LYS A 211 13.84 -9.55 23.34
C LYS A 211 12.68 -9.78 24.30
N ASN A 212 11.43 -9.61 23.85
CA ASN A 212 10.23 -9.86 24.64
C ASN A 212 10.12 -11.32 25.09
N GLN A 213 10.42 -12.28 24.20
CA GLN A 213 10.43 -13.70 24.54
C GLN A 213 11.47 -14.05 25.61
N ARG A 214 12.67 -13.47 25.52
CA ARG A 214 13.72 -13.65 26.54
C ARG A 214 13.25 -13.13 27.90
N HIS A 215 12.66 -11.93 27.93
CA HIS A 215 12.13 -11.35 29.16
C HIS A 215 10.94 -12.15 29.73
N GLU A 216 10.10 -12.77 28.90
CA GLU A 216 9.05 -13.70 29.36
C GLU A 216 9.67 -14.90 30.10
N VAL A 217 10.67 -15.55 29.50
CA VAL A 217 11.35 -16.71 30.10
C VAL A 217 12.07 -16.32 31.40
N GLU A 218 12.81 -15.21 31.42
CA GLU A 218 13.50 -14.71 32.62
C GLU A 218 12.52 -14.37 33.76
N SER A 219 11.33 -13.86 33.42
CA SER A 219 10.29 -13.56 34.42
C SER A 219 9.70 -14.81 35.07
N ILE A 220 9.81 -15.97 34.43
CA ILE A 220 9.30 -17.28 34.92
C ILE A 220 10.37 -18.00 35.74
N THR A 221 11.65 -17.94 35.32
CA THR A 221 12.75 -18.72 35.89
C THR A 221 13.45 -18.02 37.07
N SER A 222 13.35 -16.69 37.18
CA SER A 222 14.00 -15.94 38.25
C SER A 222 13.12 -15.85 39.51
N GLU A 223 13.50 -16.57 40.58
CA GLU A 223 12.92 -16.45 41.93
C GLU A 223 12.98 -15.02 42.50
N ARG A 224 13.91 -14.20 42.00
CA ARG A 224 14.11 -12.81 42.43
C ARG A 224 13.14 -11.84 41.76
N SER A 225 12.42 -12.30 40.74
CA SER A 225 11.60 -11.45 39.89
C SER A 225 10.14 -11.46 40.36
N ARG A 226 9.80 -10.53 41.27
CA ARG A 226 8.41 -10.19 41.62
C ARG A 226 7.72 -9.46 40.47
N TYR A 227 7.58 -10.11 39.32
CA TYR A 227 6.74 -9.60 38.24
C TYR A 227 5.30 -10.02 38.50
N THR A 228 4.39 -9.04 38.47
CA THR A 228 2.96 -9.28 38.60
C THR A 228 2.43 -10.05 37.39
N LEU A 229 1.31 -10.74 37.55
CA LEU A 229 0.62 -11.46 36.47
C LEU A 229 0.39 -10.54 35.25
N SER A 230 0.03 -9.27 35.48
CA SER A 230 -0.17 -8.24 34.45
C SER A 230 1.05 -8.02 33.56
N HIS A 231 2.26 -7.98 34.14
CA HIS A 231 3.51 -7.78 33.39
C HIS A 231 3.80 -8.92 32.42
N ARG A 232 3.47 -10.16 32.79
CA ARG A 232 3.67 -11.33 31.91
C ARG A 232 2.66 -11.35 30.76
N PHE A 233 1.41 -10.94 31.02
CA PHE A 233 0.41 -10.79 29.96
C PHE A 233 0.85 -9.76 28.93
N GLN A 234 1.36 -8.62 29.38
CA GLN A 234 1.83 -7.54 28.50
C GLN A 234 3.04 -7.95 27.66
N LEU A 235 4.01 -8.69 28.22
CA LEU A 235 5.14 -9.22 27.46
C LEU A 235 4.70 -10.20 26.37
N ARG A 236 3.73 -11.07 26.67
CA ARG A 236 3.18 -12.03 25.72
C ARG A 236 2.39 -11.34 24.61
N GLU A 237 1.58 -10.34 24.96
CA GLU A 237 0.89 -9.49 23.98
C GLU A 237 1.91 -8.80 23.07
N ASN A 238 2.91 -8.11 23.63
CA ASN A 238 3.94 -7.42 22.86
C ASN A 238 4.72 -8.36 21.95
N SER A 239 5.06 -9.58 22.40
CA SER A 239 5.71 -10.58 21.55
C SER A 239 4.81 -11.00 20.37
N ARG A 240 3.53 -11.28 20.62
CA ARG A 240 2.58 -11.69 19.57
C ARG A 240 2.33 -10.57 18.58
N THR A 241 2.12 -9.35 19.06
CA THR A 241 1.98 -8.17 18.22
C THR A 241 3.22 -7.95 17.37
N CYS A 242 4.43 -8.03 17.94
CA CYS A 242 5.65 -7.89 17.15
C CYS A 242 5.77 -8.98 16.08
N SER A 243 5.42 -10.24 16.39
CA SER A 243 5.40 -11.33 15.41
C SER A 243 4.43 -11.07 14.26
N PHE A 244 3.22 -10.61 14.56
CA PHE A 244 2.24 -10.20 13.55
C PHE A 244 2.80 -9.06 12.66
N LEU A 245 3.41 -8.06 13.27
CA LEU A 245 3.98 -6.91 12.56
C LEU A 245 5.16 -7.28 11.65
N ILE A 246 5.93 -8.32 11.99
CA ILE A 246 6.96 -8.87 11.08
C ILE A 246 6.33 -9.36 9.79
N SER A 247 5.25 -10.15 9.89
CA SER A 247 4.51 -10.70 8.73
C SER A 247 3.89 -9.59 7.89
N LEU A 248 3.21 -8.64 8.53
CA LEU A 248 2.60 -7.49 7.85
C LEU A 248 3.64 -6.66 7.10
N GLN A 249 4.75 -6.32 7.75
CA GLN A 249 5.79 -5.49 7.15
C GLN A 249 6.59 -6.22 6.08
N GLY A 250 6.81 -7.52 6.25
CA GLY A 250 7.40 -8.38 5.23
C GLY A 250 6.54 -8.42 3.96
N LEU A 251 5.21 -8.48 4.11
CA LEU A 251 4.28 -8.43 3.00
C LEU A 251 4.29 -7.07 2.28
N ILE A 252 4.28 -5.96 3.01
CA ILE A 252 4.39 -4.61 2.41
C ILE A 252 5.73 -4.47 1.67
N CYS A 253 6.82 -4.99 2.23
CA CYS A 253 8.13 -5.00 1.58
C CYS A 253 8.11 -5.78 0.26
N LEU A 254 7.64 -7.03 0.29
CA LEU A 254 7.51 -7.87 -0.90
C LEU A 254 6.62 -7.21 -1.96
N THR A 255 5.57 -6.52 -1.50
CA THR A 255 4.63 -5.78 -2.33
C THR A 255 5.35 -4.69 -3.13
N PHE A 256 6.09 -3.81 -2.46
CA PHE A 256 6.83 -2.75 -3.14
C PHE A 256 8.02 -3.28 -3.99
N LEU A 257 8.66 -4.37 -3.58
CA LEU A 257 9.68 -5.04 -4.39
C LEU A 257 9.11 -5.62 -5.68
N ALA A 258 7.93 -6.23 -5.62
CA ALA A 258 7.24 -6.73 -6.80
C ALA A 258 6.91 -5.58 -7.77
N LEU A 259 6.42 -4.45 -7.26
CA LEU A 259 6.15 -3.25 -8.08
C LEU A 259 7.40 -2.74 -8.79
N TYR A 260 8.51 -2.64 -8.06
CA TYR A 260 9.79 -2.26 -8.63
C TYR A 260 10.27 -3.26 -9.69
N ALA A 261 10.23 -4.56 -9.37
CA ALA A 261 10.68 -5.61 -10.28
C ALA A 261 9.86 -5.63 -11.57
N ILE A 262 8.55 -5.40 -11.50
CA ILE A 262 7.67 -5.29 -12.68
C ILE A 262 8.07 -4.08 -13.52
N ASP A 263 8.18 -2.88 -12.92
CA ASP A 263 8.57 -1.68 -13.67
C ASP A 263 9.95 -1.85 -14.34
N PHE A 264 10.87 -2.60 -13.72
CA PHE A 264 12.19 -2.90 -14.26
C PHE A 264 12.16 -3.95 -15.38
N THR A 265 11.63 -5.15 -15.11
CA THR A 265 11.58 -6.30 -16.04
C THR A 265 10.82 -5.98 -17.32
N VAL A 266 9.74 -5.20 -17.19
CA VAL A 266 8.91 -4.82 -18.32
C VAL A 266 9.62 -3.79 -19.21
N THR A 267 10.45 -2.92 -18.64
CA THR A 267 11.24 -1.97 -19.44
C THR A 267 12.41 -2.66 -20.16
N GLU A 268 13.00 -3.70 -19.56
CA GLU A 268 14.14 -4.41 -20.14
C GLU A 268 13.73 -5.42 -21.23
N HIS A 269 12.63 -6.16 -21.04
CA HIS A 269 12.20 -7.24 -21.95
C HIS A 269 11.25 -6.79 -23.08
N LEU A 270 10.51 -5.68 -22.91
CA LEU A 270 9.57 -5.15 -23.94
C LEU A 270 10.07 -3.87 -24.61
N SER A 271 11.37 -3.57 -24.56
CA SER A 271 11.97 -2.45 -25.30
C SER A 271 11.77 -2.51 -26.84
N HIS A 272 11.16 -3.59 -27.35
CA HIS A 272 10.87 -3.84 -28.76
C HIS A 272 9.41 -4.23 -29.08
N THR A 273 8.46 -4.16 -28.15
CA THR A 273 7.05 -4.57 -28.38
C THR A 273 6.02 -3.56 -27.85
N ASP A 274 4.85 -3.54 -28.52
CA ASP A 274 3.74 -2.59 -28.29
C ASP A 274 3.46 -2.31 -26.80
N ASP A 275 3.49 -1.03 -26.42
CA ASP A 275 3.29 -0.49 -25.05
C ASP A 275 2.01 -0.99 -24.35
N VAL A 276 1.06 -1.54 -25.11
CA VAL A 276 -0.21 -2.09 -24.64
C VAL A 276 0.00 -3.39 -23.83
N TYR A 277 0.95 -4.24 -24.19
CA TYR A 277 1.22 -5.50 -23.46
C TYR A 277 1.91 -5.27 -22.12
N VAL A 278 2.78 -4.26 -22.05
CA VAL A 278 3.39 -3.72 -20.82
C VAL A 278 2.31 -3.29 -19.83
N LEU A 279 1.32 -2.55 -20.33
CA LEU A 279 0.24 -1.99 -19.52
C LEU A 279 -0.74 -3.07 -19.04
N LEU A 280 -1.06 -4.03 -19.90
CA LEU A 280 -1.81 -5.24 -19.58
C LEU A 280 -1.17 -6.07 -18.46
N PHE A 281 0.13 -6.35 -18.58
CA PHE A 281 0.84 -7.17 -17.60
C PHE A 281 0.98 -6.48 -16.24
N ARG A 282 1.23 -5.16 -16.25
CA ARG A 282 1.27 -4.33 -15.05
C ARG A 282 -0.03 -4.44 -14.26
N ARG A 283 -1.19 -4.36 -14.94
CA ARG A 283 -2.52 -4.46 -14.31
C ARG A 283 -2.80 -5.82 -13.68
N VAL A 284 -2.52 -6.93 -14.40
CA VAL A 284 -2.67 -8.31 -13.89
C VAL A 284 -1.91 -8.52 -12.56
N CYS A 285 -0.73 -7.91 -12.42
CA CYS A 285 0.06 -8.02 -11.21
C CYS A 285 -0.41 -7.07 -10.08
N PHE A 286 -0.91 -5.88 -10.41
CA PHE A 286 -1.51 -4.96 -9.45
C PHE A 286 -2.74 -5.57 -8.73
N GLU A 287 -3.56 -6.30 -9.47
CA GLU A 287 -4.72 -7.05 -8.96
C GLU A 287 -4.35 -8.04 -7.85
N LYS A 288 -3.27 -8.82 -8.06
CA LYS A 288 -2.86 -9.87 -7.11
C LYS A 288 -2.27 -9.31 -5.81
N LEU A 289 -1.77 -8.08 -5.84
CA LEU A 289 -1.02 -7.43 -4.77
C LEU A 289 -1.92 -6.84 -3.68
N TYR A 290 -2.95 -6.08 -4.08
CA TYR A 290 -3.91 -5.47 -3.16
C TYR A 290 -4.86 -6.51 -2.54
N CYS A 291 -5.19 -7.56 -3.29
CA CYS A 291 -5.95 -8.70 -2.79
C CYS A 291 -5.21 -9.39 -1.63
N LEU A 292 -3.90 -9.63 -1.78
CA LEU A 292 -3.06 -10.28 -0.77
C LEU A 292 -2.86 -9.40 0.48
N MET A 293 -2.61 -8.09 0.30
CA MET A 293 -2.48 -7.13 1.40
C MET A 293 -3.77 -7.00 2.23
N SER A 294 -4.94 -7.03 1.58
CA SER A 294 -6.22 -6.83 2.27
C SER A 294 -6.78 -8.10 2.89
N PHE A 295 -6.48 -9.27 2.31
CA PHE A 295 -6.88 -10.57 2.84
C PHE A 295 -6.10 -10.93 4.11
N ILE A 296 -4.81 -10.59 4.19
CA ILE A 296 -3.98 -10.89 5.37
C ILE A 296 -4.25 -9.93 6.54
N MET A 297 -4.59 -8.67 6.28
CA MET A 297 -5.06 -7.72 7.32
C MET A 297 -6.33 -8.22 8.05
N LEU A 298 -7.02 -9.23 7.51
CA LEU A 298 -8.29 -9.75 8.05
C LEU A 298 -8.22 -11.15 8.67
N ILE A 299 -7.13 -11.89 8.45
CA ILE A 299 -7.03 -13.33 8.79
C ILE A 299 -6.32 -13.60 10.13
N GLU A 300 -5.64 -12.62 10.71
CA GLU A 300 -5.03 -12.70 12.05
C GLU A 300 -5.46 -11.55 12.97
#